data_AF-A0A1J3HVB3-F1
#
_entry.id   AF-A0A1J3HVB3-F1
#
_cell.length_a   1.000
_cell.length_b   1.000
_cell.length_c   1.000
_cell.angle_alpha   90.00
_cell.angle_beta   90.00
_cell.angle_gamma   90.00
#
_symmetry.space_group_name_H-M   'P 1'
#
loop_
_entity.id
_entity.type
_entity.pdbx_description
1 polymer ?
#
loop_
_entity_poly.entity_id
_entity_poly.type
_entity_poly.pdbx_seq_one_letter_code
_entity_poly.pdbx_strand_id
1 'polypeptide(L)'
;HVLGYTVNHILSKCLPYPTGWKLDHCLEDLLDVVEADLLGDVDEQKDDKKYSRKKKIETIKRKSLDTLRLIAANVTFRSHALKLLSPVTSQLQGPMTSKLKSLLEKMLKHIAAGIEGNPFVDQGDLFCFIYHCVDSKSGPGDEASSQPSKKKRKSRHIQETAGAKSCPHLITVFALDLLHNRLKRIQPKNTNEEDLVSRLDPFVRLLVGCLGSKYEDVVSLSV
;
A
#
# COMPACT_ATOMS: atom_id res chain seq x y z
N HIS A 1 -4.18 -16.17 -14.60
CA HIS A 1 -5.59 -15.94 -14.98
C HIS A 1 -6.58 -16.93 -14.36
N VAL A 2 -6.52 -18.24 -14.66
CA VAL A 2 -7.36 -19.22 -13.93
C VAL A 2 -6.88 -19.34 -12.48
N LEU A 3 -5.56 -19.29 -12.27
CA LEU A 3 -4.93 -19.40 -10.96
C LEU A 3 -5.45 -18.38 -9.95
N GLY A 4 -5.44 -17.07 -10.23
CA GLY A 4 -5.93 -16.06 -9.28
C GLY A 4 -7.42 -16.19 -8.97
N TYR A 5 -8.25 -16.65 -9.91
CA TYR A 5 -9.66 -16.98 -9.62
C TYR A 5 -9.76 -18.16 -8.64
N THR A 6 -9.02 -19.23 -8.88
CA THR A 6 -9.00 -20.42 -8.01
C THR A 6 -8.48 -20.06 -6.62
N VAL A 7 -7.39 -19.29 -6.52
CA VAL A 7 -6.84 -18.80 -5.25
C VAL A 7 -7.87 -17.95 -4.51
N ASN A 8 -8.51 -16.97 -5.16
CA ASN A 8 -9.57 -16.18 -4.52
C ASN A 8 -10.69 -17.08 -3.99
N HIS A 9 -11.13 -18.07 -4.78
CA HIS A 9 -12.21 -18.96 -4.41
C HIS A 9 -11.85 -19.80 -3.18
N ILE A 10 -10.65 -20.39 -3.17
CA ILE A 10 -10.14 -21.16 -2.03
C ILE A 10 -10.05 -20.27 -0.79
N LEU A 11 -9.38 -19.11 -0.88
CA LEU A 11 -9.22 -18.20 0.26
C LEU A 11 -10.57 -17.74 0.81
N SER A 12 -11.52 -17.37 -0.06
CA SER A 12 -12.87 -16.94 0.35
C SER A 12 -13.66 -18.03 1.07
N LYS A 13 -13.38 -19.31 0.78
CA LYS A 13 -14.05 -20.45 1.41
C LYS A 13 -13.33 -20.93 2.67
N CYS A 14 -12.01 -20.87 2.69
CA CYS A 14 -11.18 -21.35 3.78
C CYS A 14 -10.97 -20.31 4.89
N LEU A 15 -11.21 -19.03 4.61
CA LEU A 15 -11.06 -17.91 5.55
C LEU A 15 -12.38 -17.15 5.74
N PRO A 16 -13.43 -17.79 6.28
CA PRO A 16 -14.72 -17.12 6.53
C PRO A 16 -14.60 -16.01 7.59
N TYR A 17 -13.58 -16.09 8.45
CA TYR A 17 -13.25 -15.10 9.47
C TYR A 17 -11.75 -14.78 9.43
N PRO A 18 -11.35 -13.56 9.79
CA PRO A 18 -9.95 -13.19 9.95
C PRO A 18 -9.24 -14.12 10.93
N THR A 19 -8.08 -14.66 10.53
CA THR A 19 -7.29 -15.60 11.35
C THR A 19 -5.95 -15.04 11.81
N GLY A 20 -5.48 -13.98 11.16
CA GLY A 20 -4.34 -13.17 11.60
C GLY A 20 -2.94 -13.72 11.32
N TRP A 21 -2.76 -14.98 10.91
CA TRP A 21 -1.42 -15.55 10.64
C TRP A 21 -1.38 -16.69 9.61
N LYS A 22 -2.52 -17.27 9.21
CA LYS A 22 -2.56 -18.50 8.40
C LYS A 22 -1.91 -18.35 7.03
N LEU A 23 -1.82 -17.13 6.51
CA LEU A 23 -1.25 -16.84 5.20
C LEU A 23 0.21 -16.41 5.24
N ASP A 24 0.81 -16.26 6.43
CA ASP A 24 2.15 -15.69 6.59
C ASP A 24 3.22 -16.50 5.85
N HIS A 25 3.12 -17.83 5.90
CA HIS A 25 4.07 -18.75 5.28
C HIS A 25 4.05 -18.76 3.75
N CYS A 26 2.92 -18.39 3.14
CA CYS A 26 2.71 -18.40 1.69
C CYS A 26 2.41 -17.00 1.13
N LEU A 27 2.70 -15.96 1.92
CA LEU A 27 2.39 -14.58 1.54
C LEU A 27 3.04 -14.19 0.21
N GLU A 28 4.32 -14.53 0.04
CA GLU A 28 5.09 -14.14 -1.15
C GLU A 28 4.50 -14.82 -2.41
N ASP A 29 4.25 -16.13 -2.35
CA ASP A 29 3.59 -16.86 -3.44
C ASP A 29 2.22 -16.26 -3.82
N LEU A 30 1.44 -15.84 -2.80
CA LEU A 30 0.13 -15.23 -3.02
C LEU A 30 0.24 -13.84 -3.66
N LEU A 31 1.23 -13.04 -3.25
CA LEU A 31 1.47 -11.72 -3.84
C LEU A 31 1.96 -11.85 -5.28
N ASP A 32 2.81 -12.84 -5.59
CA ASP A 32 3.27 -13.11 -6.96
C ASP A 32 2.11 -13.46 -7.89
N VAL A 33 1.16 -14.28 -7.42
CA VAL A 33 -0.06 -14.61 -8.19
C VAL A 33 -0.90 -13.36 -8.46
N VAL A 34 -1.06 -12.50 -7.46
CA VAL A 34 -1.79 -11.25 -7.61
C VAL A 34 -1.08 -10.30 -8.59
N GLU A 35 0.23 -10.14 -8.45
CA GLU A 35 1.06 -9.29 -9.31
C GLU A 35 0.96 -9.75 -10.77
N ALA A 36 1.12 -11.04 -11.03
CA ALA A 36 0.97 -11.61 -12.37
C ALA A 36 -0.41 -11.33 -12.98
N ASP A 37 -1.50 -11.45 -12.20
CA ASP A 37 -2.86 -11.25 -12.71
C ASP A 37 -3.27 -9.78 -12.87
N LEU A 38 -2.72 -8.87 -12.06
CA LEU A 38 -3.06 -7.44 -12.11
C LEU A 38 -2.12 -6.64 -12.99
N LEU A 39 -0.82 -6.87 -12.88
CA LEU A 39 0.25 -6.06 -13.47
C LEU A 39 0.82 -6.69 -14.75
N GLY A 40 0.79 -8.02 -14.89
CA GLY A 40 1.29 -8.71 -16.09
C GLY A 40 0.53 -8.38 -17.38
N ASP A 41 -0.73 -7.99 -17.29
CA ASP A 41 -1.61 -7.69 -18.44
C ASP A 41 -1.65 -6.17 -18.77
N VAL A 42 -0.79 -5.37 -18.15
CA VAL A 42 -0.68 -3.92 -18.44
C VAL A 42 0.07 -3.67 -19.76
N ASP A 43 0.89 -4.62 -20.21
CA ASP A 43 1.73 -4.51 -21.43
C ASP A 43 1.11 -5.14 -22.70
N GLU A 44 0.18 -6.10 -22.56
CA GLU A 44 -0.35 -6.90 -23.68
C GLU A 44 -1.54 -6.28 -24.44
N GLN A 45 -1.78 -4.96 -24.36
CA GLN A 45 -2.93 -4.33 -25.06
C GLN A 45 -2.70 -4.05 -26.57
N LYS A 46 -1.98 -4.93 -27.27
CA LYS A 46 -2.07 -5.08 -28.73
C LYS A 46 -2.70 -6.44 -29.04
N ASP A 47 -4.03 -6.44 -29.26
CA ASP A 47 -4.73 -7.29 -30.25
C ASP A 47 -6.23 -7.52 -29.93
N ASP A 48 -7.06 -6.77 -30.65
CA ASP A 48 -8.21 -7.18 -31.51
C ASP A 48 -8.86 -8.57 -31.40
N LYS A 49 -9.04 -9.15 -30.20
CA LYS A 49 -9.98 -10.29 -29.99
C LYS A 49 -10.94 -10.00 -28.84
N LYS A 50 -11.88 -9.11 -29.14
CA LYS A 50 -12.50 -8.15 -28.22
C LYS A 50 -13.98 -8.53 -28.02
N TYR A 51 -14.33 -9.21 -26.92
CA TYR A 51 -15.59 -9.05 -26.15
C TYR A 51 -15.77 -10.19 -25.14
N SER A 52 -15.71 -11.47 -25.57
CA SER A 52 -15.91 -12.61 -24.65
C SER A 52 -14.74 -12.85 -23.68
N ARG A 53 -13.50 -12.52 -24.07
CA ARG A 53 -12.33 -12.56 -23.16
C ARG A 53 -12.32 -11.41 -22.15
N LYS A 54 -12.85 -10.23 -22.52
CA LYS A 54 -12.84 -9.04 -21.66
C LYS A 54 -13.58 -9.25 -20.35
N LYS A 55 -14.80 -9.80 -20.40
CA LYS A 55 -15.60 -10.07 -19.18
C LYS A 55 -14.89 -11.05 -18.23
N LYS A 56 -14.21 -12.06 -18.77
CA LYS A 56 -13.43 -13.03 -17.98
C LYS A 56 -12.23 -12.35 -17.32
N ILE A 57 -11.44 -11.58 -18.08
CA ILE A 57 -10.28 -10.84 -17.56
C ILE A 57 -10.71 -9.83 -16.49
N GLU A 58 -11.79 -9.08 -16.70
CA GLU A 58 -12.33 -8.14 -15.72
C GLU A 58 -12.77 -8.84 -14.44
N THR A 59 -13.44 -10.00 -14.57
CA THR A 59 -13.82 -10.82 -13.41
C THR A 59 -12.58 -11.29 -12.65
N ILE A 60 -11.52 -11.70 -13.35
CA ILE A 60 -10.26 -12.12 -12.74
C ILE A 60 -9.60 -10.95 -12.01
N LYS A 61 -9.46 -9.77 -12.64
CA LYS A 61 -8.86 -8.59 -11.98
C LYS A 61 -9.63 -8.20 -10.72
N ARG A 62 -10.97 -8.24 -10.76
CA ARG A 62 -11.79 -8.02 -9.56
C ARG A 62 -11.51 -9.05 -8.47
N LYS A 63 -11.32 -10.31 -8.83
CA LYS A 63 -11.02 -11.41 -7.90
C LYS A 63 -9.62 -11.32 -7.32
N SER A 64 -8.62 -10.90 -8.10
CA SER A 64 -7.26 -10.68 -7.60
C SER A 64 -7.17 -9.45 -6.69
N LEU A 65 -7.93 -8.38 -6.97
CA LEU A 65 -8.07 -7.25 -6.04
C LEU A 65 -8.74 -7.65 -4.70
N ASP A 66 -9.79 -8.48 -4.76
CA ASP A 66 -10.40 -9.01 -3.54
C ASP A 66 -9.47 -9.98 -2.80
N THR A 67 -8.60 -10.69 -3.52
CA THR A 67 -7.56 -11.54 -2.93
C THR A 67 -6.56 -10.72 -2.12
N LEU A 68 -6.10 -9.56 -2.60
CA LEU A 68 -5.27 -8.63 -1.82
C LEU A 68 -5.93 -8.25 -0.49
N ARG A 69 -7.23 -7.93 -0.53
CA ARG A 69 -8.00 -7.58 0.67
C ARG A 69 -8.06 -8.76 1.64
N LEU A 70 -8.31 -9.97 1.15
CA LEU A 70 -8.34 -11.18 1.98
C LEU A 70 -6.98 -11.49 2.61
N ILE A 71 -5.89 -11.32 1.86
CA ILE A 71 -4.52 -11.49 2.36
C ILE A 71 -4.26 -10.48 3.48
N ALA A 72 -4.45 -9.19 3.24
CA ALA A 72 -4.23 -8.13 4.23
C ALA A 72 -5.09 -8.31 5.50
N ALA A 73 -6.28 -8.91 5.37
CA ALA A 73 -7.15 -9.24 6.50
C ALA A 73 -6.68 -10.44 7.35
N ASN A 74 -5.74 -11.26 6.86
CA ASN A 74 -5.40 -12.56 7.45
C ASN A 74 -3.90 -12.79 7.72
N VAL A 75 -3.04 -11.83 7.41
CA VAL A 75 -1.60 -11.90 7.75
C VAL A 75 -1.30 -11.26 9.10
N THR A 76 -0.17 -11.64 9.69
CA THR A 76 0.34 -10.99 10.90
C THR A 76 0.83 -9.59 10.53
N PHE A 77 0.09 -8.58 10.94
CA PHE A 77 0.31 -7.21 10.50
C PHE A 77 1.74 -6.72 10.81
N ARG A 78 2.22 -6.90 12.05
CA ARG A 78 3.53 -6.41 12.50
C ARG A 78 4.68 -6.86 11.60
N SER A 79 4.70 -8.12 11.15
CA SER A 79 5.79 -8.69 10.35
C SER A 79 5.58 -8.54 8.84
N HIS A 80 4.34 -8.40 8.38
CA HIS A 80 4.00 -8.50 6.96
C HIS A 80 3.41 -7.23 6.34
N ALA A 81 3.07 -6.20 7.10
CA ALA A 81 2.42 -4.99 6.58
C ALA A 81 3.20 -4.31 5.45
N LEU A 82 4.53 -4.20 5.57
CA LEU A 82 5.37 -3.63 4.51
C LEU A 82 5.45 -4.54 3.27
N LYS A 83 5.46 -5.86 3.47
CA LYS A 83 5.46 -6.83 2.35
C LYS A 83 4.19 -6.73 1.52
N LEU A 84 3.03 -6.40 2.12
CA LEU A 84 1.78 -6.17 1.37
C LEU A 84 1.89 -5.06 0.32
N LEU A 85 2.79 -4.10 0.53
CA LEU A 85 3.01 -2.99 -0.39
C LEU A 85 4.01 -3.32 -1.51
N SER A 86 4.69 -4.48 -1.49
CA SER A 86 5.71 -4.83 -2.47
C SER A 86 5.22 -4.77 -3.92
N PRO A 87 4.01 -5.29 -4.28
CA PRO A 87 3.56 -5.28 -5.67
C PRO A 87 3.22 -3.87 -6.17
N VAL A 88 2.93 -2.95 -5.25
CA VAL A 88 2.65 -1.55 -5.59
C VAL A 88 3.94 -0.77 -5.69
N THR A 89 4.81 -0.88 -4.68
CA THR A 89 6.05 -0.10 -4.57
C THR A 89 7.05 -0.41 -5.68
N SER A 90 7.11 -1.65 -6.17
CA SER A 90 7.92 -2.06 -7.33
C SER A 90 7.58 -1.26 -8.59
N GLN A 91 6.31 -0.90 -8.77
CA GLN A 91 5.79 -0.19 -9.94
C GLN A 91 5.93 1.34 -9.85
N LEU A 92 6.26 1.89 -8.68
CA LEU A 92 6.32 3.35 -8.48
C LEU A 92 7.57 3.99 -9.07
N GLN A 93 8.64 3.23 -9.29
CA GLN A 93 9.92 3.72 -9.83
C GLN A 93 9.94 3.82 -11.37
N GLY A 94 8.96 3.22 -12.05
CA GLY A 94 8.89 3.17 -13.51
C GLY A 94 8.02 4.24 -14.17
N PRO A 95 7.97 4.28 -15.51
CA PRO A 95 7.05 5.13 -16.27
C PRO A 95 5.59 4.80 -15.96
N MET A 96 4.86 5.81 -15.49
CA MET A 96 3.49 5.63 -15.01
C MET A 96 2.47 6.02 -16.09
N THR A 97 1.63 5.07 -16.51
CA THR A 97 0.42 5.37 -17.30
C THR A 97 -0.76 5.71 -16.38
N SER A 98 -1.75 6.44 -16.87
CA SER A 98 -2.97 6.73 -16.09
C SER A 98 -3.74 5.46 -15.71
N LYS A 99 -3.72 4.44 -16.57
CA LYS A 99 -4.32 3.12 -16.30
C LYS A 99 -3.58 2.41 -15.15
N LEU A 100 -2.24 2.40 -15.19
CA LEU A 100 -1.43 1.80 -14.13
C LEU A 100 -1.65 2.54 -12.80
N LYS A 101 -1.61 3.89 -12.80
CA LYS A 101 -1.91 4.70 -11.61
C LYS A 101 -3.25 4.32 -10.97
N SER A 102 -4.31 4.28 -11.77
CA SER A 102 -5.66 3.92 -11.27
C SER A 102 -5.73 2.48 -10.74
N LEU A 103 -4.96 1.55 -11.33
CA LEU A 103 -4.87 0.18 -10.83
C LEU A 103 -4.14 0.13 -9.48
N LEU A 104 -3.01 0.82 -9.33
CA LEU A 104 -2.26 0.89 -8.07
C LEU A 104 -3.09 1.53 -6.95
N GLU A 105 -3.83 2.61 -7.25
CA GLU A 105 -4.79 3.21 -6.30
C GLU A 105 -5.85 2.21 -5.84
N LYS A 106 -6.39 1.39 -6.75
CA LYS A 106 -7.34 0.33 -6.39
C LYS A 106 -6.68 -0.74 -5.51
N MET A 107 -5.47 -1.18 -5.84
CA MET A 107 -4.72 -2.14 -5.03
C MET A 107 -4.53 -1.62 -3.60
N LEU A 108 -4.07 -0.37 -3.45
CA LEU A 108 -3.91 0.30 -2.16
C LEU A 108 -5.23 0.39 -1.38
N LYS A 109 -6.35 0.73 -2.03
CA LYS A 109 -7.67 0.75 -1.39
C LYS A 109 -8.09 -0.63 -0.87
N HIS A 110 -7.83 -1.69 -1.63
CA HIS A 110 -8.13 -3.07 -1.21
C HIS A 110 -7.24 -3.53 -0.06
N ILE A 111 -5.95 -3.17 -0.07
CA ILE A 111 -5.03 -3.42 1.04
C ILE A 111 -5.50 -2.67 2.30
N ALA A 112 -5.86 -1.39 2.17
CA ALA A 112 -6.37 -0.58 3.28
C ALA A 112 -7.62 -1.23 3.90
N ALA A 113 -8.59 -1.63 3.08
CA ALA A 113 -9.79 -2.31 3.55
C ALA A 113 -9.48 -3.64 4.26
N GLY A 114 -8.46 -4.37 3.81
CA GLY A 114 -8.01 -5.61 4.46
C GLY A 114 -7.36 -5.35 5.82
N ILE A 115 -6.45 -4.38 5.91
CA ILE A 115 -5.86 -3.91 7.18
C ILE A 115 -6.95 -3.43 8.13
N GLU A 116 -7.95 -2.72 7.59
CA GLU A 116 -9.04 -2.18 8.40
C GLU A 116 -9.92 -3.24 9.04
N GLY A 117 -10.17 -4.32 8.30
CA GLY A 117 -10.94 -5.48 8.74
C GLY A 117 -10.13 -6.55 9.47
N ASN A 118 -8.82 -6.37 9.65
CA ASN A 118 -7.97 -7.29 10.40
C ASN A 118 -8.05 -6.97 11.91
N PRO A 119 -8.69 -7.83 12.74
CA PRO A 119 -8.87 -7.56 14.16
C PRO A 119 -7.57 -7.74 14.97
N PHE A 120 -6.52 -8.31 14.38
CA PHE A 120 -5.23 -8.53 15.02
C PHE A 120 -4.25 -7.37 14.78
N VAL A 121 -4.70 -6.29 14.13
CA VAL A 121 -3.90 -5.08 13.95
C VAL A 121 -3.90 -4.27 15.23
N ASP A 122 -2.76 -4.26 15.92
CA ASP A 122 -2.53 -3.37 17.05
C ASP A 122 -2.46 -1.90 16.60
N GLN A 123 -2.96 -1.01 17.43
CA GLN A 123 -3.00 0.43 17.14
C GLN A 123 -1.60 1.02 17.06
N GLY A 124 -0.68 0.62 17.95
CA GLY A 124 0.70 1.06 17.95
C GLY A 124 1.43 0.60 16.69
N ASP A 125 1.31 -0.68 16.34
CA ASP A 125 1.90 -1.22 15.12
C ASP A 125 1.39 -0.50 13.87
N LEU A 126 0.09 -0.18 13.83
CA LEU A 126 -0.49 0.55 12.71
C LEU A 126 0.04 1.98 12.60
N PHE A 127 0.13 2.70 13.70
CA PHE A 127 0.73 4.04 13.69
C PHE A 127 2.20 3.99 13.30
N CYS A 128 2.98 3.03 13.81
CA CYS A 128 4.34 2.80 13.34
C CYS A 128 4.36 2.58 11.82
N PHE A 129 3.53 1.68 11.28
CA PHE A 129 3.47 1.42 9.85
C PHE A 129 3.13 2.66 9.02
N ILE A 130 2.13 3.44 9.43
CA ILE A 130 1.75 4.69 8.76
C ILE A 130 2.91 5.69 8.79
N TYR A 131 3.55 5.86 9.95
CA TYR A 131 4.71 6.74 10.08
C TYR A 131 5.79 6.35 9.08
N HIS A 132 6.16 5.07 9.01
CA HIS A 132 7.14 4.57 8.04
C HIS A 132 6.71 4.83 6.58
N CYS A 133 5.43 4.68 6.25
CA CYS A 133 4.92 4.94 4.89
C CYS A 133 4.96 6.43 4.50
N VAL A 134 4.77 7.34 5.45
CA VAL A 134 4.83 8.79 5.21
C VAL A 134 6.28 9.30 5.24
N ASP A 135 7.11 8.77 6.12
CA ASP A 135 8.51 9.18 6.31
C ASP A 135 9.46 8.58 5.26
N SER A 136 9.11 7.44 4.68
CA SER A 136 9.83 6.82 3.54
C SER A 136 9.84 7.67 2.26
N LYS A 137 9.27 8.88 2.29
CA LYS A 137 9.65 10.01 1.40
C LYS A 137 11.15 10.34 1.43
N SER A 138 11.92 9.79 2.38
CA SER A 138 13.38 9.83 2.45
C SER A 138 14.11 8.64 1.77
N GLY A 139 13.37 7.71 1.17
CA GLY A 139 13.89 6.61 0.34
C GLY A 139 14.31 5.36 1.14
N PRO A 140 14.12 4.14 0.58
CA PRO A 140 14.81 2.96 1.06
C PRO A 140 16.21 2.92 0.44
N GLY A 141 17.23 3.28 1.22
CA GLY A 141 18.63 3.14 0.85
C GLY A 141 19.45 2.87 2.10
N ASP A 142 19.92 1.63 2.23
CA ASP A 142 20.98 1.18 3.12
C ASP A 142 20.70 1.16 4.64
N GLU A 143 19.94 0.16 5.08
CA GLU A 143 20.29 -0.54 6.34
C GLU A 143 21.48 -1.48 6.07
N ALA A 144 22.66 -0.89 5.83
CA ALA A 144 23.93 -1.59 5.87
C ALA A 144 25.05 -0.61 6.28
N SER A 145 25.34 -0.61 7.58
CA SER A 145 26.60 -0.19 8.20
C SER A 145 26.96 1.31 8.30
N SER A 146 27.37 1.66 9.52
CA SER A 146 28.40 2.65 9.92
C SER A 146 28.05 4.15 10.06
N GLN A 147 27.91 4.54 11.35
CA GLN A 147 28.53 5.67 12.08
C GLN A 147 28.50 7.14 11.56
N PRO A 148 28.55 8.13 12.48
CA PRO A 148 28.17 9.51 12.18
C PRO A 148 29.35 10.33 11.66
N SER A 149 29.19 10.99 10.51
CA SER A 149 30.06 12.13 10.20
C SER A 149 29.35 13.23 9.42
N LYS A 150 29.44 14.45 9.98
CA LYS A 150 28.97 15.71 9.42
C LYS A 150 29.70 16.01 8.11
N LYS A 151 28.98 16.39 7.04
CA LYS A 151 29.31 17.52 6.15
C LYS A 151 28.25 17.75 5.06
N LYS A 152 27.74 18.98 5.01
CA LYS A 152 27.01 19.58 3.88
C LYS A 152 27.80 19.41 2.57
N ARG A 153 27.14 19.03 1.47
CA ARG A 153 27.41 19.62 0.15
C ARG A 153 26.27 19.38 -0.86
N LYS A 154 26.00 20.46 -1.60
CA LYS A 154 24.98 20.66 -2.63
C LYS A 154 25.17 19.75 -3.86
N SER A 155 24.04 19.53 -4.54
CA SER A 155 23.88 19.33 -6.00
C SER A 155 24.35 17.99 -6.58
N ARG A 156 23.37 17.14 -6.90
CA ARG A 156 23.37 16.44 -8.20
C ARG A 156 22.01 16.59 -8.85
N HIS A 157 22.04 17.40 -9.90
CA HIS A 157 21.07 17.57 -10.95
C HIS A 157 20.70 16.18 -11.52
N ILE A 158 19.50 15.69 -11.23
CA ILE A 158 18.88 14.63 -12.04
C ILE A 158 18.27 15.36 -13.23
N GLN A 159 18.84 15.15 -14.41
CA GLN A 159 18.25 15.57 -15.67
C GLN A 159 16.87 14.91 -15.77
N GLU A 160 15.84 15.75 -15.75
CA GLU A 160 14.47 15.39 -16.08
C GLU A 160 14.44 14.91 -17.54
N THR A 161 14.43 13.59 -17.73
CA THR A 161 13.91 13.01 -18.96
C THR A 161 12.38 13.16 -18.91
N ALA A 162 11.88 14.12 -19.68
CA ALA A 162 10.45 14.35 -19.88
C ALA A 162 9.73 13.04 -20.28
N GLY A 163 8.78 12.59 -19.46
CA GLY A 163 7.79 11.58 -19.86
C GLY A 163 7.31 10.59 -18.79
N ALA A 164 8.16 10.23 -17.81
CA ALA A 164 7.87 9.16 -16.85
C ALA A 164 7.65 9.74 -15.43
N LYS A 165 6.41 10.12 -15.08
CA LYS A 165 6.10 10.63 -13.74
C LYS A 165 6.04 9.47 -12.74
N SER A 166 7.12 9.25 -11.99
CA SER A 166 7.10 8.41 -10.78
C SER A 166 6.06 8.94 -9.79
N CYS A 167 5.28 8.04 -9.17
CA CYS A 167 4.16 8.42 -8.28
C CYS A 167 4.34 7.92 -6.83
N PRO A 168 5.46 8.23 -6.15
CA PRO A 168 5.71 7.76 -4.79
C PRO A 168 4.68 8.31 -3.78
N HIS A 169 4.08 9.47 -4.09
CA HIS A 169 3.03 10.10 -3.29
C HIS A 169 1.80 9.21 -3.07
N LEU A 170 1.56 8.18 -3.89
CA LEU A 170 0.45 7.24 -3.70
C LEU A 170 0.55 6.50 -2.36
N ILE A 171 1.77 6.15 -1.91
CA ILE A 171 1.98 5.51 -0.60
C ILE A 171 1.66 6.48 0.52
N THR A 172 2.03 7.76 0.36
CA THR A 172 1.68 8.80 1.32
C THR A 172 0.17 9.00 1.42
N VAL A 173 -0.53 9.11 0.28
CA VAL A 173 -2.00 9.23 0.24
C VAL A 173 -2.65 8.04 0.96
N PHE A 174 -2.22 6.82 0.63
CA PHE A 174 -2.68 5.60 1.30
C PHE A 174 -2.47 5.62 2.82
N ALA A 175 -1.29 6.06 3.27
CA ALA A 175 -0.97 6.12 4.68
C ALA A 175 -1.81 7.18 5.43
N LEU A 176 -2.00 8.36 4.83
CA LEU A 176 -2.84 9.41 5.39
C LEU A 176 -4.32 8.99 5.43
N ASP A 177 -4.82 8.31 4.41
CA ASP A 177 -6.16 7.72 4.40
C ASP A 177 -6.34 6.73 5.56
N LEU A 178 -5.37 5.84 5.77
CA LEU A 178 -5.39 4.91 6.91
C LEU A 178 -5.39 5.66 8.25
N LEU A 179 -4.55 6.69 8.40
CA LEU A 179 -4.49 7.50 9.62
C LEU A 179 -5.86 8.13 9.90
N HIS A 180 -6.43 8.79 8.90
CA HIS A 180 -7.71 9.48 9.02
C HIS A 180 -8.85 8.51 9.36
N ASN A 181 -8.93 7.36 8.68
CA ASN A 181 -9.95 6.35 8.96
C ASN A 181 -9.82 5.76 10.36
N ARG A 182 -8.59 5.60 10.86
CA ARG A 182 -8.36 5.13 12.22
C ARG A 182 -8.73 6.17 13.26
N LEU A 183 -8.30 7.41 13.09
CA LEU A 183 -8.68 8.51 13.99
C LEU A 183 -10.20 8.67 14.08
N LYS A 184 -10.92 8.56 12.95
CA LYS A 184 -12.40 8.58 12.93
C LYS A 184 -13.06 7.46 13.72
N ARG A 185 -12.41 6.30 13.85
CA ARG A 185 -12.95 5.13 14.55
C ARG A 185 -12.59 5.09 16.03
N ILE A 186 -11.57 5.82 16.46
CA ILE A 186 -11.19 5.89 17.87
C ILE A 186 -12.33 6.56 18.62
N GLN A 187 -12.90 5.83 19.59
CA GLN A 187 -13.91 6.38 20.47
C GLN A 187 -13.21 7.07 21.65
N PRO A 188 -13.43 8.38 21.86
CA PRO A 188 -12.73 9.13 22.91
C PRO A 188 -13.05 8.60 24.32
N LYS A 189 -14.22 7.99 24.50
CA LYS A 189 -14.68 7.48 25.81
C LYS A 189 -13.90 6.29 26.37
N ASN A 190 -13.21 5.53 25.52
CA ASN A 190 -12.54 4.27 25.90
C ASN A 190 -11.02 4.32 25.70
N THR A 191 -10.48 5.48 25.31
CA THR A 191 -9.07 5.61 24.91
C THR A 191 -8.34 6.46 25.93
N ASN A 192 -7.17 6.00 26.38
CA ASN A 192 -6.30 6.82 27.21
C ASN A 192 -5.77 7.99 26.35
N GLU A 193 -6.28 9.19 26.60
CA GLU A 193 -5.95 10.39 25.81
C GLU A 193 -4.45 10.69 25.84
N GLU A 194 -3.77 10.48 26.97
CA GLU A 194 -2.33 10.74 27.09
C GLU A 194 -1.49 9.79 26.22
N ASP A 195 -1.81 8.49 26.22
CA ASP A 195 -1.14 7.52 25.35
C ASP A 195 -1.41 7.82 23.87
N LEU A 196 -2.66 8.17 23.51
CA LEU A 196 -3.00 8.52 22.14
C LEU A 196 -2.24 9.77 21.66
N VAL A 197 -2.22 10.84 22.46
CA VAL A 197 -1.51 12.08 22.12
C VAL A 197 -0.02 11.80 21.97
N SER A 198 0.58 11.02 22.87
CA SER A 198 2.01 10.67 22.79
C SER A 198 2.37 9.93 21.49
N ARG A 199 1.45 9.10 20.97
CA ARG A 199 1.64 8.38 19.70
C ARG A 199 1.41 9.26 18.47
N LEU A 200 0.59 10.30 18.60
CA LEU A 200 0.27 11.23 17.50
C LEU A 200 1.26 12.40 17.40
N ASP A 201 1.97 12.75 18.48
CA ASP A 201 2.96 13.84 18.47
C ASP A 201 4.01 13.72 17.34
N PRO A 202 4.59 12.53 17.05
CA PRO A 202 5.51 12.36 15.93
C PRO A 202 4.89 12.66 14.56
N PHE A 203 3.57 12.48 14.40
CA PHE A 203 2.87 12.74 13.15
C PHE A 203 2.74 14.23 12.84
N VAL A 204 2.75 15.11 13.84
CA VAL A 204 2.61 16.56 13.62
C VAL A 204 3.66 17.07 12.64
N ARG A 205 4.93 16.67 12.83
CA ARG A 205 6.02 17.04 11.92
C ARG A 205 5.83 16.48 10.52
N LEU A 206 5.38 15.23 10.41
CA LEU A 206 5.12 14.60 9.11
C LEU A 206 3.98 15.29 8.36
N LEU A 207 2.88 15.60 9.03
CA LEU A 207 1.72 16.28 8.46
C LEU A 207 2.08 17.69 7.99
N VAL A 208 2.83 18.45 8.79
CA VAL A 208 3.36 19.76 8.38
C VAL A 208 4.23 19.64 7.12
N GLY A 209 5.08 18.61 7.05
CA GLY A 209 5.85 18.32 5.83
C GLY A 209 4.98 17.96 4.62
N CYS A 210 3.82 17.33 4.84
CA CYS A 210 2.87 17.00 3.79
C CYS A 210 2.08 18.20 3.26
N LEU A 211 1.85 19.24 4.08
CA LEU A 211 1.25 20.51 3.62
C LEU A 211 2.09 21.24 2.57
N GLY A 212 3.42 21.04 2.58
CA GLY A 212 4.33 21.56 1.56
C GLY A 212 4.42 20.70 0.29
N SER A 213 3.59 19.67 0.16
CA SER A 213 3.62 18.74 -0.98
C SER A 213 3.12 19.42 -2.27
N LYS A 214 3.75 19.09 -3.40
CA LYS A 214 3.28 19.48 -4.74
C LYS A 214 2.04 18.72 -5.21
N TYR A 215 1.62 17.68 -4.47
CA TYR A 215 0.49 16.84 -4.80
C TYR A 215 -0.72 17.25 -3.96
N GLU A 216 -1.78 17.73 -4.62
CA GLU A 216 -3.01 18.21 -3.99
C GLU A 216 -3.66 17.15 -3.08
N ASP A 217 -3.73 15.89 -3.54
CA ASP A 217 -4.26 14.77 -2.77
C ASP A 217 -3.54 14.55 -1.43
N VAL A 218 -2.23 14.84 -1.38
CA VAL A 218 -1.45 14.73 -0.14
C VAL A 218 -1.77 15.90 0.79
N VAL A 219 -1.86 17.12 0.24
CA VAL A 219 -2.16 18.32 1.02
C VAL A 219 -3.55 18.23 1.63
N SER A 220 -4.56 17.81 0.85
CA SER A 220 -5.95 17.71 1.29
C SER A 220 -6.16 16.69 2.42
N LEU A 221 -5.42 15.58 2.42
CA LEU A 221 -5.47 14.56 3.48
C LEU A 221 -4.61 14.89 4.70
N SER A 222 -3.80 15.94 4.64
CA SER A 222 -2.92 16.36 5.74
C SER A 222 -3.52 17.44 6.64
N VAL A 223 -4.68 17.98 6.24
CA VAL A 223 -5.47 19.00 6.96
C VAL A 223 -6.63 18.31 7.67
#